data_AF-A0AAV6CE83-F1
#
_entry.id   AF-A0AAV6CE83-F1
#
_cell.length_a   1.000
_cell.length_b   1.000
_cell.length_c   1.000
_cell.angle_alpha   90.00
_cell.angle_beta   90.00
_cell.angle_gamma   90.00
#
_symmetry.space_group_name_H-M   'P 1'
#
loop_
_entity.id
_entity.type
_entity.pdbx_description
1 polymer ?
#
loop_
_entity_poly.entity_id
_entity_poly.type
_entity_poly.pdbx_seq_one_letter_code
_entity_poly.pdbx_strand_id
1 'polypeptide(L)'
;MRRVLAVALGLALLTPSGWCAEAQTGPEKNLKGDEITIQESGKIAQVVGQLLQRAHYKQAPLNDETSKTFLKNYFNALDYNHLIFLQSDIEEFEQKYATSLDDRTQQADTAAAFEIYDRYIQRLDERRILVEKLVKQEHDFTKDETFSTARNKAPFPKDEAEAAELWRLRIKFELLQSRLNKEKPEEAADVIARRYARLEKTMKSFGREDILQMYLTALANAYDPHSDYFSPSEAKNFD
;
A
#
# COMPACT_ATOMS: atom_id res chain seq x y z
N MET A 1 41.51 -5.38 -56.90
CA MET A 1 42.58 -5.98 -56.09
C MET A 1 42.21 -5.83 -54.62
N ARG A 2 41.94 -6.94 -53.94
CA ARG A 2 41.56 -7.01 -52.52
C ARG A 2 42.73 -6.55 -51.64
N ARG A 3 42.53 -5.56 -50.78
CA ARG A 3 43.42 -5.25 -49.67
C ARG A 3 42.78 -5.73 -48.37
N VAL A 4 43.44 -6.74 -47.81
CA VAL A 4 43.26 -7.28 -46.46
C VAL A 4 43.72 -6.22 -45.47
N LEU A 5 42.93 -5.94 -44.44
CA LEU A 5 43.42 -5.29 -43.22
C LEU A 5 43.00 -6.14 -42.03
N ALA A 6 44.01 -6.45 -41.23
CA ALA A 6 43.95 -7.29 -40.05
C ALA A 6 43.16 -6.60 -38.93
N VAL A 7 42.27 -7.36 -38.28
CA VAL A 7 41.65 -6.97 -37.02
C VAL A 7 42.47 -7.64 -35.91
N ALA A 8 43.17 -6.82 -35.13
CA ALA A 8 43.91 -7.24 -33.96
C ALA A 8 42.94 -7.51 -32.80
N LEU A 9 43.10 -8.67 -32.16
CA LEU A 9 42.49 -9.01 -30.89
C LEU A 9 43.01 -8.06 -29.79
N GLY A 10 42.10 -7.30 -29.18
CA GLY A 10 42.31 -6.64 -27.91
C GLY A 10 41.41 -7.30 -26.85
N LEU A 11 41.99 -8.17 -26.03
CA LEU A 11 41.36 -8.77 -24.86
C LEU A 11 41.21 -7.68 -23.78
N ALA A 12 40.01 -7.13 -23.61
CA ALA A 12 39.69 -6.27 -22.48
C ALA A 12 38.99 -7.11 -21.40
N LEU A 13 39.69 -7.32 -20.29
CA LEU A 13 39.16 -7.92 -19.07
C LEU A 13 38.03 -7.03 -18.53
N LEU A 14 36.78 -7.50 -18.64
CA LEU A 14 35.65 -6.93 -17.91
C LEU A 14 35.75 -7.36 -16.45
N THR A 15 36.13 -6.43 -15.58
CA THR A 15 35.79 -6.50 -14.16
C THR A 15 34.30 -6.19 -14.02
N PRO A 16 33.52 -6.96 -13.23
CA PRO A 16 32.18 -6.53 -12.86
C PRO A 16 32.34 -5.45 -11.79
N SER A 17 32.38 -4.19 -12.25
CA SER A 17 32.11 -3.04 -11.41
C SER A 17 30.70 -3.20 -10.84
N GLY A 18 30.64 -3.39 -9.52
CA GLY A 18 29.41 -3.53 -8.76
C GLY A 18 28.50 -2.33 -9.03
N TRP A 19 27.39 -2.58 -9.70
CA TRP A 19 26.26 -1.69 -9.76
C TRP A 19 25.45 -1.90 -8.47
N CYS A 20 26.00 -1.44 -7.34
CA CYS A 20 25.16 -1.12 -6.19
C CYS A 20 24.48 0.20 -6.55
N ALA A 21 23.24 0.12 -7.05
CA ALA A 21 22.37 1.28 -7.08
C ALA A 21 22.09 1.67 -5.62
N GLU A 22 22.89 2.61 -5.12
CA GLU A 22 22.63 3.32 -3.88
C GLU A 22 21.25 3.95 -4.02
N ALA A 23 20.27 3.37 -3.34
CA ALA A 23 18.92 3.91 -3.29
C ALA A 23 19.06 5.32 -2.72
N GLN A 24 18.98 6.33 -3.58
CA GLN A 24 18.86 7.72 -3.17
C GLN A 24 17.63 7.80 -2.27
N THR A 25 17.86 7.83 -0.97
CA THR A 25 16.85 8.21 0.00
C THR A 25 16.54 9.66 -0.32
N GLY A 26 15.37 9.90 -0.92
CA GLY A 26 14.81 11.24 -1.06
C GLY A 26 14.86 11.97 0.30
N PRO A 27 14.87 13.31 0.30
CA PRO A 27 15.08 14.10 1.49
C PRO A 27 14.13 13.63 2.60
N GLU A 28 14.67 13.33 3.79
CA GLU A 28 13.86 13.05 4.98
C GLU A 28 12.93 14.26 5.20
N LYS A 29 11.63 14.06 4.98
CA LYS A 29 10.60 15.09 5.21
C LYS A 29 10.72 15.49 6.69
N ASN A 30 11.08 16.74 6.95
CA ASN A 30 11.22 17.28 8.31
C ASN A 30 9.80 17.54 8.85
N LEU A 31 9.17 16.49 9.39
CA LEU A 31 7.72 16.38 9.67
C LEU A 31 7.16 17.22 10.84
N LYS A 32 7.86 18.25 11.33
CA LYS A 32 7.41 18.97 12.54
C LYS A 32 6.91 20.40 12.32
N GLY A 33 6.95 20.93 11.10
CA GLY A 33 6.55 22.32 10.80
C GLY A 33 5.29 22.51 9.96
N ASP A 34 4.96 21.57 9.07
CA ASP A 34 4.00 21.77 7.97
C ASP A 34 2.82 20.77 7.97
N GLU A 35 2.60 20.06 9.07
CA GLU A 35 1.55 19.04 9.11
C GLU A 35 0.18 19.70 9.34
N ILE A 36 -0.76 19.49 8.39
CA ILE A 36 -2.14 19.97 8.51
C ILE A 36 -2.79 19.50 9.83
N THR A 37 -3.62 20.34 10.42
CA THR A 37 -4.40 20.00 11.62
C THR A 37 -5.61 19.12 11.28
N ILE A 38 -6.22 18.51 12.31
CA ILE A 38 -7.47 17.73 12.15
C ILE A 38 -8.59 18.64 11.63
N GLN A 39 -8.65 19.89 12.11
CA GLN A 39 -9.66 20.87 11.70
C GLN A 39 -9.48 21.28 10.23
N GLU A 40 -8.23 21.46 9.78
CA GLU A 40 -7.95 21.73 8.37
C GLU A 40 -8.27 20.52 7.49
N SER A 41 -7.90 19.31 7.92
CA SER A 41 -8.23 18.05 7.24
C SER A 41 -9.74 17.92 7.02
N GLY A 42 -10.52 18.21 8.07
CA GLY A 42 -11.98 18.26 8.01
C GLY A 42 -12.51 19.25 6.99
N LYS A 43 -12.03 20.50 7.01
CA LYS A 43 -12.46 21.54 6.07
C LYS A 43 -12.11 21.19 4.62
N ILE A 44 -10.93 20.62 4.39
CA ILE A 44 -10.52 20.15 3.06
C ILE A 44 -11.49 19.07 2.57
N ALA A 45 -11.77 18.06 3.39
CA ALA A 45 -12.72 17.01 3.05
C ALA A 45 -14.11 17.56 2.72
N GLN A 46 -14.60 18.51 3.52
CA GLN A 46 -15.88 19.18 3.28
C GLN A 46 -15.91 19.91 1.93
N VAL A 47 -14.87 20.69 1.61
CA VAL A 47 -14.78 21.41 0.33
C VAL A 47 -14.71 20.43 -0.84
N VAL A 48 -13.89 19.38 -0.74
CA VAL A 48 -13.79 18.34 -1.78
C VAL A 48 -15.14 17.65 -1.99
N GLY A 49 -15.84 17.26 -0.92
CA GLY A 49 -17.16 16.67 -1.01
C GLY A 49 -18.20 17.59 -1.66
N GLN A 50 -18.13 18.91 -1.41
CA GLN A 50 -19.00 19.88 -2.07
C GLN A 50 -18.66 20.06 -3.56
N LEU A 51 -17.38 20.06 -3.91
CA LEU A 51 -16.92 20.16 -5.30
C LEU A 51 -17.34 18.94 -6.11
N LEU A 52 -17.17 17.73 -5.58
CA LEU A 52 -17.60 16.50 -6.25
C LEU A 52 -19.11 16.50 -6.52
N GLN A 53 -19.93 16.92 -5.55
CA GLN A 53 -21.39 16.98 -5.76
C GLN A 53 -21.81 17.99 -6.82
N ARG A 54 -21.17 19.17 -6.86
CA ARG A 54 -21.63 20.31 -7.69
C ARG A 54 -20.99 20.37 -9.06
N ALA A 55 -19.72 19.99 -9.15
CA ALA A 55 -18.88 20.22 -10.33
C ALA A 55 -18.52 18.94 -11.08
N HIS A 56 -18.63 17.75 -10.46
CA HIS A 56 -18.37 16.50 -11.16
C HIS A 56 -19.43 16.25 -12.24
N TYR A 57 -19.03 15.70 -13.39
CA TYR A 57 -19.92 15.47 -14.54
C TYR A 57 -21.17 14.67 -14.19
N LYS A 58 -21.03 13.68 -13.30
CA LYS A 58 -22.14 12.82 -12.83
C LYS A 58 -23.18 13.58 -11.98
N GLN A 59 -22.79 14.69 -11.33
CA GLN A 59 -23.62 15.47 -10.41
C GLN A 59 -24.37 14.60 -9.38
N ALA A 60 -23.75 13.51 -8.94
CA ALA A 60 -24.35 12.59 -7.98
C ALA A 60 -24.33 13.20 -6.58
N PRO A 61 -25.38 12.97 -5.75
CA PRO A 61 -25.35 13.39 -4.36
C PRO A 61 -24.34 12.56 -3.57
N LEU A 62 -23.69 13.19 -2.59
CA LEU A 62 -22.91 12.48 -1.58
C LEU A 62 -23.90 11.91 -0.56
N ASN A 63 -24.16 10.60 -0.66
CA ASN A 63 -25.19 9.88 0.08
C ASN A 63 -24.66 8.51 0.60
N ASP A 64 -25.52 7.75 1.28
CA ASP A 64 -25.22 6.40 1.79
C ASP A 64 -24.60 5.45 0.75
N GLU A 65 -25.05 5.47 -0.49
CA GLU A 65 -24.52 4.60 -1.55
C GLU A 65 -23.09 4.98 -1.93
N THR A 66 -22.83 6.29 -2.04
CA THR A 66 -21.49 6.83 -2.26
C THR A 66 -20.60 6.56 -1.05
N SER A 67 -21.12 6.68 0.17
CA SER A 67 -20.42 6.38 1.43
C SER A 67 -19.95 4.92 1.48
N LYS A 68 -20.79 3.95 1.10
CA LYS A 68 -20.39 2.53 1.03
C LYS A 68 -19.25 2.29 0.04
N THR A 69 -19.36 2.90 -1.14
CA THR A 69 -18.34 2.79 -2.20
C THR A 69 -17.04 3.45 -1.77
N PHE A 70 -17.13 4.63 -1.16
CA PHE A 70 -16.00 5.35 -0.58
C PHE A 70 -15.27 4.50 0.46
N LEU A 71 -15.97 3.98 1.47
CA LEU A 71 -15.35 3.15 2.51
C LEU A 71 -14.63 1.93 1.92
N LYS A 72 -15.28 1.23 0.99
CA LYS A 72 -14.69 0.10 0.28
C LYS A 72 -13.44 0.48 -0.51
N ASN A 73 -13.47 1.61 -1.23
CA ASN A 73 -12.31 2.12 -1.96
C ASN A 73 -11.15 2.43 -1.01
N TYR A 74 -11.45 2.94 0.19
CA TYR A 74 -10.41 3.23 1.17
C TYR A 74 -9.78 1.96 1.74
N PHE A 75 -10.56 0.92 2.03
CA PHE A 75 -10.01 -0.40 2.38
C PHE A 75 -9.12 -0.95 1.25
N ASN A 76 -9.55 -0.82 0.00
CA ASN A 76 -8.75 -1.28 -1.15
C ASN A 76 -7.47 -0.47 -1.34
N ALA A 77 -7.48 0.83 -1.04
CA ALA A 77 -6.29 1.68 -1.09
C ALA A 77 -5.25 1.25 -0.04
N LEU A 78 -5.71 0.76 1.11
CA LEU A 78 -4.85 0.27 2.19
C LEU A 78 -4.39 -1.18 1.97
N ASP A 79 -5.31 -2.07 1.64
CA ASP A 79 -5.09 -3.51 1.62
C ASP A 79 -5.77 -4.17 0.42
N TYR A 80 -5.35 -3.83 -0.80
CA TYR A 80 -5.94 -4.36 -2.03
C TYR A 80 -5.94 -5.90 -2.14
N ASN A 81 -4.98 -6.59 -1.50
CA ASN A 81 -4.86 -8.05 -1.57
C ASN A 81 -5.42 -8.78 -0.35
N HIS A 82 -6.04 -8.06 0.57
CA HIS A 82 -6.69 -8.60 1.77
C HIS A 82 -5.70 -9.48 2.57
N LEU A 83 -4.51 -8.93 2.81
CA LEU A 83 -3.40 -9.59 3.51
C LEU A 83 -3.18 -9.02 4.92
N ILE A 84 -3.64 -7.80 5.17
CA ILE A 84 -3.32 -7.03 6.38
C ILE A 84 -4.49 -7.08 7.37
N PHE A 85 -5.66 -6.63 6.96
CA PHE A 85 -6.85 -6.57 7.82
C PHE A 85 -7.41 -7.96 8.13
N LEU A 86 -8.08 -8.07 9.29
CA LEU A 86 -8.98 -9.17 9.57
C LEU A 86 -10.41 -8.85 9.10
N GLN A 87 -11.20 -9.88 8.86
CA GLN A 87 -12.63 -9.75 8.57
C GLN A 87 -13.37 -8.98 9.67
N SER A 88 -13.01 -9.19 10.94
CA SER A 88 -13.59 -8.44 12.07
C SER A 88 -13.29 -6.94 12.03
N ASP A 89 -12.11 -6.54 11.54
CA ASP A 89 -11.76 -5.12 11.41
C ASP A 89 -12.65 -4.46 10.34
N ILE A 90 -12.86 -5.15 9.21
CA ILE A 90 -13.71 -4.67 8.13
C ILE A 90 -15.17 -4.54 8.60
N GLU A 91 -15.71 -5.57 9.26
CA GLU A 91 -17.09 -5.56 9.76
C GLU A 91 -17.33 -4.44 10.79
N GLU A 92 -16.38 -4.21 11.70
CA GLU A 92 -16.43 -3.12 12.67
C GLU A 92 -16.56 -1.76 11.98
N PHE A 93 -15.70 -1.50 10.98
CA PHE A 93 -15.70 -0.23 10.27
C PHE A 93 -16.85 -0.08 9.30
N GLU A 94 -17.33 -1.16 8.67
CA GLU A 94 -18.55 -1.13 7.88
C GLU A 94 -19.76 -0.76 8.75
N GLN A 95 -19.90 -1.37 9.94
CA GLN A 95 -20.97 -1.01 10.87
C GLN A 95 -20.89 0.45 11.31
N LYS A 96 -19.67 0.96 11.53
CA LYS A 96 -19.45 2.32 12.03
C LYS A 96 -19.60 3.40 10.96
N TYR A 97 -19.21 3.12 9.72
CA TYR A 97 -18.98 4.15 8.72
C TYR A 97 -19.71 3.96 7.39
N ALA A 98 -20.19 2.76 7.05
CA ALA A 98 -20.66 2.47 5.69
C ALA A 98 -21.73 3.46 5.17
N THR A 99 -22.60 3.98 6.04
CA THR A 99 -23.67 4.94 5.69
C THR A 99 -23.52 6.28 6.42
N SER A 100 -22.31 6.68 6.80
CA SER A 100 -22.11 7.97 7.49
C SER A 100 -20.90 8.77 7.01
N LEU A 101 -20.08 8.24 6.10
CA LEU A 101 -18.92 8.99 5.61
C LEU A 101 -19.34 10.21 4.79
N ASP A 102 -20.49 10.15 4.13
CA ASP A 102 -21.12 11.27 3.44
C ASP A 102 -21.45 12.42 4.40
N ASP A 103 -22.22 12.13 5.45
CA ASP A 103 -22.58 13.10 6.48
C ASP A 103 -21.35 13.68 7.19
N ARG A 104 -20.41 12.81 7.57
CA ARG A 104 -19.15 13.21 8.23
C ARG A 104 -18.32 14.12 7.34
N THR A 105 -18.18 13.80 6.06
CA THR A 105 -17.49 14.66 5.09
C THR A 105 -18.15 16.04 5.03
N GLN A 106 -19.49 16.10 4.98
CA GLN A 106 -20.22 17.37 4.99
C GLN A 106 -20.07 18.15 6.30
N GLN A 107 -19.82 17.47 7.41
CA GLN A 107 -19.62 18.05 8.74
C GLN A 107 -18.15 18.36 9.06
N ALA A 108 -17.24 18.24 8.08
CA ALA A 108 -15.81 18.42 8.27
C ALA A 108 -15.20 17.45 9.30
N ASP A 109 -15.69 16.21 9.33
CA ASP A 109 -15.18 15.13 10.18
C ASP A 109 -14.41 14.11 9.34
N THR A 110 -13.12 13.95 9.67
CA THR A 110 -12.18 13.01 9.02
C THR A 110 -11.69 11.92 9.97
N ALA A 111 -12.33 11.73 11.13
CA ALA A 111 -11.89 10.74 12.12
C ALA A 111 -11.79 9.32 11.56
N ALA A 112 -12.70 8.93 10.66
CA ALA A 112 -12.68 7.61 10.02
C ALA A 112 -11.39 7.34 9.23
N ALA A 113 -10.83 8.36 8.58
CA ALA A 113 -9.60 8.23 7.81
C ALA A 113 -8.45 7.75 8.70
N PHE A 114 -8.27 8.41 9.84
CA PHE A 114 -7.19 8.15 10.78
C PHE A 114 -7.42 6.88 11.60
N GLU A 115 -8.65 6.63 12.07
CA GLU A 115 -8.95 5.44 12.87
C GLU A 115 -8.73 4.13 12.09
N ILE A 116 -9.18 4.08 10.83
CA ILE A 116 -8.96 2.92 9.96
C ILE A 116 -7.47 2.77 9.63
N TYR A 117 -6.77 3.88 9.40
CA TYR A 117 -5.33 3.88 9.13
C TYR A 117 -4.54 3.36 10.33
N ASP A 118 -4.89 3.76 11.55
CA ASP A 118 -4.24 3.29 12.76
C ASP A 118 -4.43 1.78 12.95
N ARG A 119 -5.62 1.24 12.66
CA ARG A 119 -5.85 -0.22 12.64
C ARG A 119 -4.99 -0.90 11.59
N TYR A 120 -4.88 -0.32 10.39
CA TYR A 120 -4.00 -0.86 9.34
C TYR A 120 -2.54 -0.92 9.80
N ILE A 121 -2.02 0.13 10.41
CA ILE A 121 -0.64 0.18 10.92
C ILE A 121 -0.41 -0.86 12.02
N GLN A 122 -1.38 -1.04 12.93
CA GLN A 122 -1.31 -2.09 13.95
C GLN A 122 -1.18 -3.47 13.29
N ARG A 123 -2.07 -3.81 12.36
CA ARG A 123 -2.03 -5.09 11.64
C ARG A 123 -0.75 -5.28 10.85
N LEU A 124 -0.26 -4.22 10.21
CA LEU A 124 0.97 -4.27 9.42
C LEU A 124 2.21 -4.59 10.28
N ASP A 125 2.30 -4.05 11.50
CA ASP A 125 3.37 -4.42 12.45
C ASP A 125 3.27 -5.89 12.88
N GLU A 126 2.05 -6.36 13.19
CA GLU A 126 1.81 -7.78 13.48
C GLU A 126 2.27 -8.68 12.32
N ARG A 127 1.98 -8.27 11.06
CA ARG A 127 2.43 -9.00 9.86
C ARG A 127 3.94 -8.92 9.67
N ARG A 128 4.59 -7.78 9.88
CA ARG A 128 6.06 -7.66 9.79
C ARG A 128 6.74 -8.62 10.79
N ILE A 129 6.30 -8.64 12.05
CA ILE A 129 6.85 -9.54 13.08
C ILE A 129 6.69 -11.00 12.65
N LEU A 130 5.53 -11.35 12.08
CA LEU A 130 5.29 -12.70 11.59
C LEU A 130 6.22 -13.05 10.42
N VAL A 131 6.41 -12.14 9.46
CA VAL A 131 7.35 -12.33 8.34
C VAL A 131 8.76 -12.61 8.85
N GLU A 132 9.27 -11.84 9.81
CA GLU A 132 10.62 -12.03 10.36
C GLU A 132 10.84 -13.42 10.98
N LYS A 133 9.77 -14.02 11.51
CA LYS A 133 9.78 -15.40 12.02
C LYS A 133 9.72 -16.40 10.86
N LEU A 134 8.78 -16.21 9.93
CA LEU A 134 8.51 -17.14 8.83
C LEU A 134 9.70 -17.27 7.87
N VAL A 135 10.43 -16.18 7.57
CA VAL A 135 11.57 -16.26 6.65
C VAL A 135 12.75 -17.06 7.21
N LYS A 136 12.83 -17.22 8.55
CA LYS A 136 13.88 -18.01 9.22
C LYS A 136 13.46 -19.45 9.49
N GLN A 137 12.17 -19.75 9.31
CA GLN A 137 11.63 -21.09 9.50
C GLN A 137 11.98 -21.99 8.31
N GLU A 138 12.15 -23.29 8.56
CA GLU A 138 12.27 -24.27 7.49
C GLU A 138 10.96 -24.43 6.73
N HIS A 139 11.04 -24.40 5.39
CA HIS A 139 9.90 -24.58 4.49
C HIS A 139 10.04 -25.88 3.70
N ASP A 140 9.06 -26.76 3.84
CA ASP A 140 9.01 -28.01 3.09
C ASP A 140 8.39 -27.78 1.70
N PHE A 141 9.23 -27.64 0.67
CA PHE A 141 8.80 -27.45 -0.72
C PHE A 141 8.34 -28.73 -1.43
N THR A 142 8.24 -29.87 -0.73
CA THR A 142 7.73 -31.12 -1.30
C THR A 142 6.22 -31.29 -1.12
N LYS A 143 5.60 -30.52 -0.23
CA LYS A 143 4.15 -30.50 -0.02
C LYS A 143 3.42 -29.82 -1.18
N ASP A 144 2.29 -30.41 -1.58
CA ASP A 144 1.34 -29.82 -2.52
C ASP A 144 0.51 -28.75 -1.82
N GLU A 145 0.89 -27.49 -2.02
CA GLU A 145 0.27 -26.31 -1.43
C GLU A 145 0.22 -25.19 -2.48
N THR A 146 -0.82 -24.36 -2.43
CA THR A 146 -1.03 -23.29 -3.41
C THR A 146 -1.19 -21.92 -2.74
N PHE A 147 -0.60 -20.90 -3.33
CA PHE A 147 -0.82 -19.50 -2.96
C PHE A 147 -1.37 -18.72 -4.16
N SER A 148 -2.55 -18.11 -4.01
CA SER A 148 -3.09 -17.19 -5.01
C SER A 148 -2.47 -15.80 -4.84
N THR A 149 -1.85 -15.28 -5.90
CA THR A 149 -1.31 -13.91 -5.91
C THR A 149 -2.39 -12.85 -6.18
N ALA A 150 -3.44 -13.21 -6.94
CA ALA A 150 -4.58 -12.34 -7.20
C ALA A 150 -5.63 -12.53 -6.09
N ARG A 151 -5.61 -11.65 -5.08
CA ARG A 151 -6.45 -11.76 -3.88
C ARG A 151 -7.44 -10.61 -3.68
N ASN A 152 -7.52 -9.68 -4.61
CA ASN A 152 -8.44 -8.54 -4.57
C ASN A 152 -9.94 -8.90 -4.57
N LYS A 153 -10.28 -10.19 -4.71
CA LYS A 153 -11.63 -10.72 -4.56
C LYS A 153 -11.71 -11.85 -3.52
N ALA A 154 -10.61 -12.18 -2.86
CA ALA A 154 -10.59 -13.18 -1.80
C ALA A 154 -11.25 -12.60 -0.54
N PRO A 155 -11.78 -13.41 0.38
CA PRO A 155 -12.18 -12.91 1.69
C PRO A 155 -10.96 -12.41 2.49
N PHE A 156 -11.20 -11.45 3.38
CA PHE A 156 -10.23 -11.13 4.43
C PHE A 156 -10.09 -12.34 5.36
N PRO A 157 -8.90 -12.58 5.95
CA PRO A 157 -8.73 -13.64 6.93
C PRO A 157 -9.70 -13.45 8.09
N LYS A 158 -10.41 -14.50 8.48
CA LYS A 158 -11.43 -14.44 9.54
C LYS A 158 -10.82 -14.07 10.90
N ASP A 159 -9.64 -14.60 11.18
CA ASP A 159 -8.95 -14.45 12.45
C ASP A 159 -7.43 -14.51 12.27
N GLU A 160 -6.70 -14.38 13.38
CA GLU A 160 -5.24 -14.40 13.39
C GLU A 160 -4.65 -15.75 12.93
N ALA A 161 -5.36 -16.86 13.11
CA ALA A 161 -4.86 -18.16 12.66
C ALA A 161 -4.94 -18.27 11.14
N GLU A 162 -6.05 -17.85 10.53
CA GLU A 162 -6.18 -17.77 9.07
C GLU A 162 -5.19 -16.75 8.46
N ALA A 163 -4.98 -15.60 9.12
CA ALA A 163 -3.99 -14.63 8.69
C ALA A 163 -2.57 -15.22 8.77
N ALA A 164 -2.23 -15.91 9.86
CA ALA A 164 -0.92 -16.53 10.00
C ALA A 164 -0.65 -17.59 8.93
N GLU A 165 -1.64 -18.42 8.61
CA GLU A 165 -1.51 -19.42 7.55
C GLU A 165 -1.39 -18.79 6.16
N LEU A 166 -2.17 -17.75 5.89
CA LEU A 166 -2.07 -16.98 4.65
C LEU A 166 -0.67 -16.39 4.46
N TRP A 167 -0.09 -15.84 5.52
CA TRP A 167 1.27 -15.30 5.51
C TRP A 167 2.33 -16.39 5.41
N ARG A 168 2.13 -17.56 6.02
CA ARG A 168 3.01 -18.72 5.83
C ARG A 168 3.08 -19.12 4.36
N LEU A 169 1.93 -19.25 3.70
CA LEU A 169 1.85 -19.57 2.27
C LEU A 169 2.47 -18.47 1.41
N ARG A 170 2.24 -17.19 1.73
CA ARG A 170 2.84 -16.04 1.05
C ARG A 170 4.37 -16.08 1.12
N ILE A 171 4.93 -16.24 2.31
CA ILE A 171 6.39 -16.26 2.50
C ILE A 171 7.02 -17.50 1.88
N LYS A 172 6.38 -18.67 2.01
CA LYS A 172 6.82 -19.88 1.31
C LYS A 172 6.86 -19.67 -0.20
N PHE A 173 5.85 -19.02 -0.77
CA PHE A 173 5.80 -18.69 -2.19
C PHE A 173 6.93 -17.75 -2.63
N GLU A 174 7.21 -16.69 -1.86
CA GLU A 174 8.33 -15.77 -2.18
C GLU A 174 9.69 -16.46 -2.09
N LEU A 175 9.92 -17.29 -1.05
CA LEU A 175 11.14 -18.09 -0.94
C LEU A 175 11.27 -19.10 -2.08
N LEU A 176 10.16 -19.70 -2.53
CA LEU A 176 10.15 -20.59 -3.70
C LEU A 176 10.58 -19.83 -4.96
N GLN A 177 10.08 -18.61 -5.18
CA GLN A 177 10.49 -17.78 -6.32
C GLN A 177 11.99 -17.48 -6.29
N SER A 178 12.53 -17.03 -5.15
CA SER A 178 13.97 -16.81 -4.98
C SER A 178 14.78 -18.07 -5.25
N ARG A 179 14.32 -19.24 -4.77
CA ARG A 179 14.96 -20.53 -5.05
C ARG A 179 14.97 -20.87 -6.54
N LEU A 180 13.86 -20.64 -7.25
CA LEU A 180 13.76 -20.85 -8.70
C LEU A 180 14.70 -19.90 -9.48
N ASN A 181 14.92 -18.70 -8.95
CA ASN A 181 15.90 -17.73 -9.46
C ASN A 181 17.34 -18.05 -9.08
N LYS A 182 17.59 -19.14 -8.33
CA LYS A 182 18.91 -19.58 -7.85
C LYS A 182 19.58 -18.57 -6.90
N GLU A 183 18.79 -17.79 -6.17
CA GLU A 183 19.26 -16.92 -5.09
C GLU A 183 19.66 -17.76 -3.86
N LYS A 184 20.58 -17.25 -3.04
CA LYS A 184 20.94 -17.94 -1.79
C LYS A 184 19.81 -17.83 -0.77
N PRO A 185 19.45 -18.91 -0.06
CA PRO A 185 18.33 -18.89 0.90
C PRO A 185 18.44 -17.80 1.96
N GLU A 186 19.64 -17.58 2.50
CA GLU A 186 19.90 -16.58 3.54
C GLU A 186 19.72 -15.16 2.99
N GLU A 187 20.24 -14.90 1.79
CA GLU A 187 20.10 -13.61 1.11
C GLU A 187 18.62 -13.32 0.78
N ALA A 188 17.89 -14.33 0.29
CA ALA A 188 16.46 -14.23 0.00
C ALA A 188 15.63 -13.91 1.25
N ALA A 189 15.86 -14.62 2.36
CA ALA A 189 15.18 -14.36 3.63
C ALA A 189 15.42 -12.93 4.12
N ASP A 190 16.65 -12.44 4.02
CA ASP A 190 17.04 -11.10 4.44
C ASP A 190 16.41 -10.00 3.55
N VAL A 191 16.35 -10.22 2.23
CA VAL A 191 15.67 -9.33 1.27
C VAL A 191 14.17 -9.25 1.56
N ILE A 192 13.52 -10.40 1.79
CA ILE A 192 12.09 -10.46 2.10
C ILE A 192 11.80 -9.71 3.41
N ALA A 193 12.53 -10.01 4.49
CA ALA A 193 12.36 -9.32 5.78
C ALA A 193 12.54 -7.80 5.66
N ARG A 194 13.61 -7.35 4.98
CA ARG A 194 13.85 -5.92 4.76
C ARG A 194 12.74 -5.25 3.95
N ARG A 195 12.16 -5.91 2.95
CA ARG A 195 11.07 -5.36 2.15
C ARG A 195 9.85 -5.05 3.02
N TYR A 196 9.45 -5.98 3.88
CA TYR A 196 8.29 -5.78 4.76
C TYR A 196 8.57 -4.79 5.89
N ALA A 197 9.79 -4.78 6.45
CA ALA A 197 10.19 -3.75 7.41
C ALA A 197 10.20 -2.35 6.78
N ARG A 198 10.65 -2.23 5.52
CA ARG A 198 10.59 -0.97 4.77
C ARG A 198 9.17 -0.53 4.49
N LEU A 199 8.29 -1.45 4.08
CA LEU A 199 6.86 -1.16 3.87
C LEU A 199 6.24 -0.59 5.15
N GLU A 200 6.42 -1.25 6.28
CA GLU A 200 5.91 -0.77 7.57
C GLU A 200 6.49 0.60 7.93
N LYS A 201 7.82 0.79 7.80
CA LYS A 201 8.45 2.09 8.07
C LYS A 201 7.87 3.19 7.18
N THR A 202 7.67 2.93 5.89
CA THR A 202 7.07 3.89 4.96
C THR A 202 5.65 4.23 5.37
N MET A 203 4.80 3.25 5.65
CA MET A 203 3.41 3.51 6.05
C MET A 203 3.34 4.24 7.41
N LYS A 204 4.23 3.92 8.37
CA LYS A 204 4.32 4.65 9.65
C LYS A 204 4.84 6.09 9.51
N SER A 205 5.50 6.42 8.40
CA SER A 205 6.02 7.77 8.17
C SER A 205 5.01 8.74 7.54
N PHE A 206 3.87 8.24 7.08
CA PHE A 206 2.82 9.06 6.50
C PHE A 206 2.22 9.98 7.58
N GLY A 207 2.20 11.28 7.27
CA GLY A 207 1.56 12.28 8.10
C GLY A 207 0.08 12.47 7.73
N ARG A 208 -0.58 13.43 8.39
CA ARG A 208 -2.01 13.68 8.14
C ARG A 208 -2.34 14.02 6.68
N GLU A 209 -1.47 14.75 5.99
CA GLU A 209 -1.64 15.09 4.57
C GLU A 209 -1.68 13.85 3.69
N ASP A 210 -0.77 12.90 3.91
CA ASP A 210 -0.65 11.67 3.11
C ASP A 210 -1.87 10.76 3.33
N ILE A 211 -2.29 10.59 4.59
CA ILE A 211 -3.48 9.81 4.96
C ILE A 211 -4.74 10.45 4.36
N LEU A 212 -4.87 11.77 4.48
CA LEU A 212 -6.00 12.51 3.92
C LEU A 212 -6.04 12.38 2.40
N GLN A 213 -4.89 12.38 1.73
CA GLN A 213 -4.84 12.20 0.29
C GLN A 213 -5.39 10.84 -0.15
N MET A 214 -4.94 9.75 0.48
CA MET A 214 -5.48 8.41 0.20
C MET A 214 -7.00 8.36 0.45
N TYR A 215 -7.46 8.95 1.55
CA TYR A 215 -8.86 9.00 1.92
C TYR A 215 -9.71 9.78 0.89
N LEU A 216 -9.31 11.00 0.52
CA LEU A 216 -10.07 11.81 -0.43
C LEU A 216 -9.96 11.30 -1.87
N THR A 217 -8.88 10.61 -2.21
CA THR A 217 -8.77 9.86 -3.47
C THR A 217 -9.76 8.70 -3.51
N ALA A 218 -9.96 7.99 -2.40
CA ALA A 218 -10.99 6.94 -2.32
C ALA A 218 -12.42 7.50 -2.48
N LEU A 219 -12.69 8.70 -1.94
CA LEU A 219 -13.93 9.42 -2.14
C LEU A 219 -14.12 9.85 -3.60
N ALA A 220 -13.10 10.44 -4.21
CA ALA A 220 -13.13 10.87 -5.61
C ALA A 220 -13.40 9.67 -6.55
N ASN A 221 -12.73 8.55 -6.31
CA ASN A 221 -12.94 7.29 -7.04
C ASN A 221 -14.33 6.66 -6.84
N ALA A 222 -15.10 7.07 -5.83
CA ALA A 222 -16.50 6.66 -5.69
C ALA A 222 -17.42 7.35 -6.71
N TYR A 223 -17.01 8.51 -7.23
CA TYR A 223 -17.73 9.22 -8.30
C TYR A 223 -17.35 8.68 -9.67
N ASP A 224 -16.05 8.54 -9.93
CA ASP A 224 -15.48 8.07 -11.19
C ASP A 224 -14.03 7.57 -10.99
N PRO A 225 -13.59 6.46 -11.60
CA PRO A 225 -12.24 5.89 -11.43
C PRO A 225 -11.09 6.74 -11.97
N HIS A 226 -11.38 7.88 -12.62
CA HIS A 226 -10.38 8.84 -13.11
C HIS A 226 -10.40 10.16 -12.32
N SER A 227 -11.11 10.20 -11.20
CA SER A 227 -11.11 11.34 -10.28
C SER A 227 -10.18 11.07 -9.11
N ASP A 228 -9.17 11.94 -8.96
CA ASP A 228 -8.18 11.88 -7.88
C ASP A 228 -8.15 13.19 -7.09
N TYR A 229 -7.64 13.11 -5.86
CA TYR A 229 -7.32 14.26 -5.04
C TYR A 229 -5.80 14.36 -4.87
N PHE A 230 -5.25 15.54 -5.14
CA PHE A 230 -3.84 15.85 -4.90
C PHE A 230 -3.72 16.77 -3.69
N SER A 231 -2.92 16.36 -2.71
CA SER A 231 -2.49 17.26 -1.63
C SER A 231 -1.63 18.40 -2.19
N PRO A 232 -1.46 19.52 -1.46
CA PRO A 232 -0.58 20.62 -1.90
C PRO A 232 0.84 20.18 -2.25
N SER A 233 1.39 19.21 -1.51
CA SER A 233 2.71 18.64 -1.78
C SER A 233 2.71 17.86 -3.09
N GLU A 234 1.69 17.04 -3.34
CA GLU A 234 1.61 16.20 -4.54
C GLU A 234 1.25 16.99 -5.79
N ALA A 235 0.43 18.03 -5.67
CA ALA A 235 0.12 18.95 -6.78
C ALA A 235 1.39 19.63 -7.31
N LYS A 236 2.30 20.07 -6.42
CA LYS A 236 3.59 20.66 -6.83
C LYS A 236 4.52 19.67 -7.54
N ASN A 237 4.38 18.38 -7.28
CA ASN A 237 5.18 17.35 -7.94
C ASN A 237 4.62 16.98 -9.32
N PHE A 238 3.35 17.32 -9.59
CA PHE A 238 2.67 17.06 -10.85
C PHE A 238 2.89 18.15 -11.90
N ASP A 239 2.93 19.41 -11.48
CA ASP A 239 3.17 20.60 -12.32
C ASP A 239 4.63 20.76 -12.77
#